data_AF-A0A2S5RFJ1-F1
#
_entry.id   AF-A0A2S5RFJ1-F1
#
_cell.length_a   1.000
_cell.length_b   1.000
_cell.length_c   1.000
_cell.angle_alpha   90.00
_cell.angle_beta   90.00
_cell.angle_gamma   90.00
#
_symmetry.space_group_name_H-M   'P 1'
#
loop_
_entity.id
_entity.type
_entity.pdbx_description
1 polymer ?
#
loop_
_entity_poly.entity_id
_entity_poly.type
_entity_poly.pdbx_seq_one_letter_code
_entity_poly.pdbx_strand_id
1 'polypeptide(L)'
;MAKKQLSEMETLRSSTVIDLIQISENKRAELFALKFQAAVGSLEQTHRISNLKKEIARVELVLSEKRRAGENTNINVKGDYYQAVENAEQSGKKVRQKQREQMEKLQAEQFGATPDMDAIEAAMANADVDTNKEEGTKE
;
A
#
# COMPACT_ATOMS: atom_id res chain seq x y z
N MET A 1 -17.13 -8.42 -19.01
CA MET A 1 -17.12 -7.67 -17.71
C MET A 1 -18.51 -7.22 -17.26
N ALA A 2 -19.40 -6.77 -18.16
CA ALA A 2 -20.74 -6.29 -17.79
C ALA A 2 -21.59 -7.30 -16.98
N LYS A 3 -21.56 -8.59 -17.34
CA LYS A 3 -22.31 -9.64 -16.63
C LYS A 3 -21.88 -9.82 -15.16
N LYS A 4 -20.59 -9.61 -14.85
CA LYS A 4 -20.06 -9.67 -13.47
C LYS A 4 -20.57 -8.49 -12.64
N GLN A 5 -20.61 -7.29 -13.22
CA GLN A 5 -21.10 -6.10 -12.51
C GLN A 5 -22.61 -6.12 -12.28
N LEU A 6 -23.37 -6.68 -13.21
CA LEU A 6 -24.82 -6.85 -13.03
C LEU A 6 -25.11 -7.79 -11.85
N SER A 7 -24.44 -8.94 -11.80
CA SER A 7 -24.54 -9.89 -10.69
C SER A 7 -24.13 -9.25 -9.35
N GLU A 8 -23.07 -8.43 -9.34
CA GLU A 8 -22.63 -7.72 -8.13
C GLU A 8 -23.63 -6.64 -7.67
N MET A 9 -24.40 -6.03 -8.59
CA MET A 9 -25.48 -5.11 -8.22
C MET A 9 -26.70 -5.81 -7.65
N GLU A 10 -27.04 -6.98 -8.18
CA GLU A 10 -28.12 -7.79 -7.64
C GLU A 10 -27.82 -8.26 -6.21
N THR A 11 -26.58 -8.70 -5.94
CA THR A 11 -26.17 -9.10 -4.58
C THR A 11 -26.15 -7.94 -3.59
N LEU A 12 -25.74 -6.74 -4.01
CA LEU A 12 -25.80 -5.56 -3.16
C LEU A 12 -27.24 -5.14 -2.85
N ARG A 13 -28.17 -5.29 -3.81
CA ARG A 13 -29.59 -4.99 -3.59
C ARG A 13 -30.28 -5.99 -2.66
N SER A 14 -29.87 -7.26 -2.66
CA SER A 14 -30.41 -8.28 -1.76
C SER A 14 -29.80 -8.26 -0.35
N SER A 15 -28.70 -7.53 -0.15
CA SER A 15 -28.04 -7.39 1.16
C SER A 15 -28.85 -6.50 2.12
N THR A 16 -28.67 -6.73 3.43
CA THR A 16 -29.35 -5.91 4.45
C THR A 16 -28.69 -4.53 4.58
N VAL A 17 -29.39 -3.56 5.17
CA VAL A 17 -28.85 -2.22 5.41
C VAL A 17 -27.58 -2.26 6.26
N ILE A 18 -27.56 -3.12 7.29
CA ILE A 18 -26.41 -3.28 8.20
C ILE A 18 -25.21 -3.79 7.41
N ASP A 19 -25.39 -4.84 6.61
CA ASP A 19 -24.32 -5.42 5.80
C ASP A 19 -23.78 -4.40 4.79
N LEU A 20 -24.66 -3.62 4.16
CA LEU A 20 -24.25 -2.58 3.21
C LEU A 20 -23.41 -1.48 3.88
N ILE A 21 -23.76 -1.05 5.09
CA ILE A 21 -22.99 -0.08 5.86
C ILE A 21 -21.62 -0.68 6.22
N GLN A 22 -21.58 -1.93 6.67
CA GLN A 22 -20.32 -2.62 6.99
C GLN A 22 -19.42 -2.79 5.75
N ILE A 23 -19.99 -3.17 4.61
CA ILE A 23 -19.27 -3.27 3.34
C ILE A 23 -18.72 -1.89 2.92
N SER A 24 -19.50 -0.82 3.08
CA SER A 24 -19.06 0.55 2.80
C SER A 24 -17.85 0.93 3.65
N GLU A 25 -17.92 0.73 4.96
CA GLU A 25 -16.83 1.06 5.89
C GLU A 25 -15.57 0.23 5.62
N ASN A 26 -15.72 -1.08 5.36
CA ASN A 26 -14.58 -1.94 5.02
C ASN A 26 -13.88 -1.47 3.74
N LYS A 27 -14.63 -1.10 2.71
CA LYS A 27 -14.07 -0.55 1.46
C LYS A 27 -13.41 0.81 1.66
N ARG A 28 -13.94 1.64 2.57
CA ARG A 28 -13.33 2.93 2.95
C ARG A 28 -12.01 2.72 3.70
N ALA A 29 -11.95 1.75 4.60
CA ALA A 29 -10.72 1.35 5.29
C ALA A 29 -9.66 0.84 4.29
N GLU A 30 -10.03 -0.03 3.35
CA GLU A 30 -9.14 -0.46 2.26
C GLU A 30 -8.66 0.73 1.41
N LEU A 31 -9.55 1.68 1.07
CA LEU A 31 -9.19 2.86 0.30
C LEU A 31 -8.18 3.74 1.05
N PHE A 32 -8.34 3.88 2.37
CA PHE A 32 -7.40 4.61 3.21
C PHE A 32 -6.04 3.92 3.24
N ALA A 33 -6.01 2.60 3.41
CA ALA A 33 -4.80 1.80 3.40
C ALA A 33 -4.04 1.92 2.06
N LEU A 34 -4.74 1.88 0.92
CA LEU A 34 -4.14 2.07 -0.41
C LEU A 34 -3.59 3.49 -0.61
N LYS A 35 -4.29 4.52 -0.10
CA LYS A 35 -3.78 5.91 -0.12
C LYS A 35 -2.54 6.06 0.73
N PHE A 36 -2.50 5.40 1.88
CA PHE A 36 -1.32 5.37 2.75
C PHE A 36 -0.13 4.72 2.03
N GLN A 37 -0.32 3.54 1.41
CA GLN A 37 0.72 2.91 0.59
C GLN A 37 1.21 3.80 -0.56
N ALA A 38 0.29 4.54 -1.20
CA ALA A 38 0.64 5.47 -2.27
C ALA A 38 1.53 6.60 -1.75
N ALA A 39 1.20 7.18 -0.59
CA ALA A 39 2.00 8.23 0.04
C ALA A 39 3.38 7.73 0.48
N VAL A 40 3.48 6.47 0.92
CA VAL A 40 4.73 5.80 1.29
C VAL A 40 5.53 5.33 0.05
N GLY A 41 4.94 5.39 -1.15
CA GLY A 41 5.60 4.99 -2.40
C GLY A 41 5.70 3.48 -2.63
N SER A 42 4.95 2.66 -1.89
CA SER A 42 4.97 1.19 -1.99
C SER A 42 3.69 0.62 -2.62
N LEU A 43 2.95 1.41 -3.39
CA LEU A 43 1.70 1.00 -4.03
C LEU A 43 1.97 0.24 -5.34
N GLU A 44 1.61 -1.04 -5.40
CA GLU A 44 1.73 -1.83 -6.63
C GLU A 44 0.51 -1.70 -7.56
N GLN A 45 -0.71 -1.66 -7.02
CA GLN A 45 -1.96 -1.76 -7.80
C GLN A 45 -2.70 -0.41 -7.89
N THR A 46 -2.22 0.50 -8.72
CA THR A 46 -2.77 1.87 -8.87
C THR A 46 -4.25 1.91 -9.30
N HIS A 47 -4.65 0.99 -10.18
CA HIS A 47 -6.02 0.89 -10.68
C HIS A 47 -7.03 0.44 -9.59
N ARG A 48 -6.56 -0.19 -8.51
CA ARG A 48 -7.44 -0.63 -7.41
C ARG A 48 -8.11 0.57 -6.74
N ILE A 49 -7.40 1.70 -6.60
CA ILE A 49 -7.95 2.92 -6.00
C ILE A 49 -9.18 3.42 -6.77
N SER A 50 -9.12 3.46 -8.11
CA SER A 50 -10.23 3.93 -8.93
C SER A 50 -11.41 2.96 -8.94
N ASN A 51 -11.13 1.65 -8.93
CA ASN A 51 -12.16 0.61 -8.82
C ASN A 51 -12.87 0.65 -7.46
N LEU A 52 -12.11 0.78 -6.37
CA LEU A 52 -12.65 0.81 -5.02
C LEU A 52 -13.54 2.03 -4.78
N LYS A 53 -13.18 3.21 -5.32
CA LYS A 53 -14.05 4.39 -5.35
C LYS A 53 -15.38 4.12 -6.04
N LYS A 54 -15.37 3.43 -7.18
CA LYS A 54 -16.60 3.05 -7.90
C LYS A 54 -17.43 2.04 -7.11
N GLU A 55 -16.78 1.07 -6.47
CA GLU A 55 -17.46 0.09 -5.62
C GLU A 55 -18.16 0.75 -4.42
N ILE A 56 -17.52 1.71 -3.75
CA ILE A 56 -18.12 2.50 -2.67
C ILE A 56 -19.34 3.26 -3.18
N ALA A 57 -19.20 3.99 -4.30
CA ALA A 57 -20.29 4.77 -4.88
C ALA A 57 -21.53 3.91 -5.20
N ARG A 58 -21.34 2.66 -5.64
CA ARG A 58 -22.47 1.76 -5.89
C ARG A 58 -23.16 1.28 -4.60
N VAL A 59 -22.38 0.99 -3.55
CA VAL A 59 -22.95 0.61 -2.24
C VAL A 59 -23.76 1.78 -1.67
N GLU A 60 -23.23 2.99 -1.76
CA GLU A 60 -23.93 4.21 -1.34
C GLU A 60 -25.19 4.50 -2.15
N LEU A 61 -25.17 4.19 -3.45
CA LEU A 61 -26.36 4.28 -4.30
C LEU A 61 -27.46 3.36 -3.76
N VAL A 62 -27.17 2.09 -3.51
CA VAL A 62 -28.15 1.13 -2.98
C VAL A 62 -28.63 1.55 -1.57
N LEU A 63 -27.74 2.04 -0.71
CA LEU A 63 -28.13 2.61 0.58
C LEU A 63 -29.07 3.82 0.43
N SER A 64 -28.83 4.67 -0.57
CA SER A 64 -29.71 5.79 -0.87
C SER A 64 -31.07 5.35 -1.42
N GLU A 65 -31.12 4.29 -2.24
CA GLU A 65 -32.36 3.67 -2.71
C GLU A 65 -33.18 3.15 -1.50
N LYS A 66 -32.53 2.42 -0.58
CA LYS A 66 -33.15 1.89 0.64
C LYS A 66 -33.62 2.99 1.60
N ARG A 67 -32.84 4.06 1.77
CA ARG A 67 -33.26 5.24 2.55
C ARG A 67 -34.53 5.87 1.97
N ARG A 68 -34.64 5.98 0.65
CA ARG A 68 -35.84 6.50 -0.04
C ARG A 68 -37.04 5.56 0.11
N ALA A 69 -36.81 4.26 0.23
CA ALA A 69 -37.85 3.26 0.52
C ALA A 69 -38.33 3.29 2.00
N GLY A 70 -37.74 4.14 2.86
CA GLY A 70 -38.12 4.27 4.27
C GLY A 70 -37.38 3.32 5.21
N GLU A 71 -36.35 2.61 4.74
CA GLU A 71 -35.51 1.77 5.61
C GLU A 71 -34.63 2.64 6.53
N ASN A 72 -34.47 2.22 7.79
CA ASN A 72 -33.63 2.94 8.74
C ASN A 72 -32.14 2.73 8.40
N THR A 73 -31.47 3.80 8.00
CA THR A 73 -30.05 3.82 7.62
C THR A 73 -29.15 4.49 8.65
N ASN A 74 -29.70 4.88 9.81
CA ASN A 74 -28.94 5.56 10.87
C ASN A 74 -28.32 4.53 11.82
N ILE A 75 -27.40 3.73 11.28
CA ILE A 75 -26.68 2.69 12.03
C ILE A 75 -25.20 3.05 11.99
N ASN A 76 -24.61 3.25 13.18
CA ASN A 76 -23.20 3.53 13.30
C ASN A 76 -22.43 2.21 13.34
N VAL A 77 -21.76 1.87 12.24
CA VAL A 77 -20.77 0.80 12.18
C VAL A 77 -19.42 1.46 12.03
N LYS A 78 -18.47 1.15 12.91
CA LYS A 78 -17.09 1.64 12.79
C LYS A 78 -16.30 0.64 11.97
N GLY A 79 -15.68 1.08 10.89
CA GLY A 79 -14.67 0.28 10.19
C GLY A 79 -13.39 0.15 11.01
N ASP A 80 -12.71 -0.99 10.91
CA ASP A 80 -11.39 -1.21 11.54
C ASP A 80 -10.26 -0.62 10.69
N TYR A 81 -10.12 0.71 10.74
CA TYR A 81 -9.09 1.44 9.99
C TYR A 81 -7.66 1.09 10.44
N TYR A 82 -7.45 0.82 11.72
CA TYR A 82 -6.11 0.51 12.28
C TYR A 82 -5.52 -0.77 11.68
N GLN A 83 -6.32 -1.84 11.64
CA GLN A 83 -5.88 -3.12 11.09
C GLN A 83 -5.58 -3.01 9.58
N ALA A 84 -6.37 -2.20 8.86
CA ALA A 84 -6.15 -1.96 7.43
C ALA A 84 -4.80 -1.26 7.17
N VAL A 85 -4.41 -0.29 8.01
CA VAL A 85 -3.11 0.40 7.90
C VAL A 85 -1.96 -0.52 8.27
N GLU A 86 -2.07 -1.30 9.34
CA GLU A 86 -1.02 -2.24 9.76
C GLU A 86 -0.73 -3.27 8.66
N ASN A 87 -1.77 -3.85 8.07
CA ASN A 87 -1.64 -4.76 6.94
C ASN A 87 -0.98 -4.08 5.74
N ALA A 88 -1.34 -2.82 5.48
CA ALA A 88 -0.75 -2.03 4.40
C ALA A 88 0.72 -1.68 4.63
N GLU A 89 1.14 -1.45 5.88
CA GLU A 89 2.55 -1.26 6.23
C GLU A 89 3.36 -2.52 6.02
N GLN A 90 2.84 -3.68 6.46
CA GLN A 90 3.49 -4.96 6.27
C GLN A 90 3.68 -5.28 4.79
N SER A 91 2.65 -5.06 3.96
CA SER A 91 2.78 -5.24 2.51
C SER A 91 3.75 -4.22 1.90
N GLY A 92 3.72 -2.96 2.36
CA GLY A 92 4.65 -1.92 1.88
C GLY A 92 6.12 -2.24 2.20
N LYS A 93 6.40 -2.82 3.37
CA LYS A 93 7.73 -3.33 3.74
C LYS A 93 8.20 -4.43 2.79
N LYS A 94 7.31 -5.38 2.43
CA LYS A 94 7.62 -6.44 1.46
C LYS A 94 7.93 -5.89 0.06
N VAL A 95 7.16 -4.90 -0.40
CA VAL A 95 7.39 -4.26 -1.70
C VAL A 95 8.76 -3.57 -1.74
N ARG A 96 9.11 -2.83 -0.69
CA ARG A 96 10.44 -2.20 -0.59
C ARG A 96 11.57 -3.21 -0.51
N GLN A 97 11.39 -4.30 0.23
CA GLN A 97 12.36 -5.39 0.29
C GLN A 97 12.57 -6.01 -1.10
N LYS A 98 11.49 -6.30 -1.82
CA LYS A 98 11.55 -6.81 -3.19
C LYS A 98 12.25 -5.84 -4.15
N GLN A 99 11.97 -4.54 -4.05
CA GLN A 99 12.66 -3.52 -4.83
C GLN A 99 14.16 -3.48 -4.51
N ARG A 100 14.54 -3.62 -3.24
CA ARG A 100 15.94 -3.68 -2.81
C ARG A 100 16.65 -4.92 -3.36
N GLU A 101 16.04 -6.10 -3.22
CA GLU A 101 16.57 -7.37 -3.76
C GLU A 101 16.71 -7.32 -5.29
N GLN A 102 15.76 -6.68 -5.98
CA GLN A 102 15.84 -6.46 -7.43
C GLN A 102 16.99 -5.52 -7.81
N MET A 103 17.22 -4.44 -7.05
CA MET A 103 18.35 -3.54 -7.28
C MET A 103 19.69 -4.23 -7.02
N GLU A 104 19.80 -5.01 -5.94
CA GLU A 104 21.00 -5.79 -5.62
C GLU A 104 21.30 -6.82 -6.71
N LYS A 105 20.28 -7.53 -7.21
CA LYS A 105 20.42 -8.46 -8.32
C LYS A 105 20.86 -7.77 -9.61
N LEU A 106 20.26 -6.62 -9.93
CA LEU A 106 20.63 -5.84 -11.11
C LEU A 106 22.06 -5.29 -10.99
N GLN A 107 22.46 -4.86 -9.80
CA GLN A 107 23.81 -4.38 -9.50
C GLN A 107 24.82 -5.52 -9.66
N ALA A 108 24.51 -6.71 -9.13
CA ALA A 108 25.31 -7.92 -9.30
C ALA A 108 25.42 -8.37 -10.77
N GLU A 109 24.36 -8.18 -11.56
CA GLU A 109 24.36 -8.49 -13.00
C GLU A 109 25.16 -7.46 -13.83
N GLN A 110 25.07 -6.16 -13.51
CA GLN A 110 25.76 -5.10 -14.26
C GLN A 110 27.23 -4.92 -13.89
N PHE A 111 27.60 -5.13 -12.63
CA PHE A 111 28.94 -4.86 -12.12
C PHE A 111 29.68 -6.12 -11.63
N GLY A 112 29.07 -7.31 -11.78
CA GLY A 112 29.53 -8.53 -11.10
C GLY A 112 29.21 -8.48 -9.60
N ALA A 113 29.54 -9.55 -8.85
CA ALA A 113 29.35 -9.56 -7.40
C ALA A 113 30.02 -8.32 -6.78
N THR A 114 29.22 -7.38 -6.28
CA THR A 114 29.75 -6.25 -5.53
C THR A 114 30.45 -6.80 -4.30
N PRO A 115 31.66 -6.30 -3.96
CA PRO A 115 32.24 -6.58 -2.66
C PRO A 115 31.22 -6.23 -1.59
N ASP A 116 31.15 -7.04 -0.54
CA ASP A 116 30.32 -6.82 0.64
C ASP A 116 30.33 -5.33 1.02
N MET A 117 29.18 -4.75 1.36
CA MET A 117 29.13 -3.35 1.81
C MET A 117 30.11 -3.12 2.98
N ASP A 118 30.33 -4.15 3.81
CA ASP A 118 31.34 -4.18 4.87
C ASP A 118 32.79 -4.09 4.34
N ALA A 119 33.06 -4.65 3.16
CA ALA A 119 34.38 -4.57 2.51
C ALA A 119 34.63 -3.22 1.84
N ILE A 120 33.57 -2.57 1.32
CA ILE A 120 33.64 -1.21 0.76
C ILE A 120 33.81 -0.18 1.89
N GLU A 121 33.10 -0.37 3.00
CA GLU A 121 33.22 0.47 4.20
C GLU A 121 34.59 0.29 4.89
N ALA A 122 35.11 -0.93 4.95
CA ALA A 122 36.49 -1.19 5.39
C ALA A 122 37.53 -0.60 4.43
N ALA A 123 37.31 -0.61 3.11
CA ALA A 123 38.22 -0.02 2.14
C ALA A 123 38.22 1.52 2.20
N MET A 124 37.06 2.15 2.40
CA MET A 124 36.96 3.59 2.63
C MET A 124 37.57 3.99 3.98
N ALA A 125 37.32 3.24 5.04
CA ALA A 125 37.94 3.49 6.34
C ALA A 125 39.47 3.37 6.29
N ASN A 126 40.03 2.47 5.48
CA ASN A 126 41.47 2.39 5.26
C ASN A 126 42.00 3.52 4.35
N ALA A 127 41.20 4.01 3.40
CA ALA A 127 41.57 5.14 2.55
C ALA A 127 41.57 6.49 3.32
N ASP A 128 40.69 6.66 4.30
CA ASP A 128 40.67 7.85 5.19
C ASP A 128 41.84 7.86 6.21
N VAL A 129 42.51 6.73 6.43
CA VAL A 129 43.69 6.63 7.31
C VAL A 129 44.97 7.09 6.59
N ASP A 130 45.05 6.97 5.26
CA ASP A 130 46.23 7.41 4.50
C ASP A 130 46.25 8.93 4.24
N THR A 131 45.11 9.61 4.21
CA THR A 131 45.06 11.08 4.04
C THR A 131 45.55 11.85 5.28
N ASN A 132 45.47 11.26 6.48
CA ASN A 132 45.91 11.89 7.73
C ASN A 132 47.39 11.67 8.09
N LYS A 133 48.15 10.89 7.29
CA LYS A 133 49.59 10.64 7.55
C LYS A 133 50.54 11.59 6.83
N GLU A 134 50.09 12.34 5.82
CA GLU A 134 50.97 13.19 5.02
C GLU A 134 51.07 14.66 5.49
N GLU A 135 50.23 15.12 6.42
CA GLU A 135 50.30 16.51 6.93
C GLU A 135 51.30 16.71 8.09
N GLY A 136 52.09 15.68 8.44
CA GLY A 136 52.92 15.64 9.65
C GLY A 136 54.42 15.91 9.49
N THR A 137 54.94 16.35 8.34
CA THR A 137 56.37 16.71 8.19
C THR A 137 56.60 17.78 7.13
N LYS A 138 56.50 19.06 7.50
CA LYS A 138 57.37 20.11 6.94
C LYS A 138 57.75 21.08 8.06
N GLU A 139 59.04 21.08 8.36
CA GLU A 139 59.79 22.10 9.10
C GLU A 139 59.68 23.49 8.45
#